data_AF-A0A3M1MSH4-F1
#
_entry.id   AF-A0A3M1MSH4-F1
#
_cell.length_a   1.000
_cell.length_b   1.000
_cell.length_c   1.000
_cell.angle_alpha   90.00
_cell.angle_beta   90.00
_cell.angle_gamma   90.00
#
_symmetry.space_group_name_H-M   'P 1'
#
loop_
_entity.id
_entity.type
_entity.pdbx_description
1 polymer ?
#
loop_
_entity_poly.entity_id
_entity_poly.type
_entity_poly.pdbx_seq_one_letter_code
_entity_poly.pdbx_strand_id
1 'polypeptide(L)'
;GVTYLASAPKSNASYIGIKKAQAEVRKSGALPVPKHLRNAPTKLMKQLDYGRDYRYAHDYEEGVAPQSHLPEQLEGTSFYRPTDRGYEKTIGERLAWIRNLQQNRKSKKP
;
A
#
# COMPACT_ATOMS: atom_id res chain seq x y z
N GLY A 1 7.03 -27.36 16.90
CA GLY A 1 7.41 -26.65 15.67
C GLY A 1 6.90 -27.34 14.41
N VAL A 2 7.42 -28.53 14.10
CA VAL A 2 7.11 -29.27 12.86
C VAL A 2 5.62 -29.64 12.73
N THR A 3 5.01 -30.23 13.76
CA THR A 3 3.59 -30.61 13.77
C THR A 3 2.65 -29.41 13.60
N TYR A 4 2.99 -28.27 14.21
CA TYR A 4 2.26 -27.01 14.05
C TYR A 4 2.32 -26.50 12.61
N LEU A 5 3.53 -26.39 12.03
CA LEU A 5 3.67 -25.94 10.64
C LEU A 5 3.03 -26.92 9.65
N ALA A 6 3.09 -28.23 9.90
CA ALA A 6 2.45 -29.25 9.06
C ALA A 6 0.92 -29.12 9.05
N SER A 7 0.30 -28.80 10.20
CA SER A 7 -1.15 -28.63 10.34
C SER A 7 -1.66 -27.21 10.03
N ALA A 8 -0.80 -26.19 10.02
CA ALA A 8 -1.21 -24.80 9.78
C ALA A 8 -1.78 -24.58 8.35
N PRO A 9 -2.70 -23.61 8.17
CA PRO A 9 -3.09 -23.14 6.84
C PRO A 9 -1.87 -22.70 6.01
N LYS A 10 -1.79 -23.16 4.76
CA LYS A 10 -0.65 -22.88 3.88
C LYS A 10 -0.95 -21.74 2.92
N SER A 11 -0.08 -20.72 2.92
CA SER A 11 -0.08 -19.65 1.94
C SER A 11 1.35 -19.24 1.59
N ASN A 12 1.59 -19.00 0.31
CA ASN A 12 2.79 -18.35 -0.21
C ASN A 12 2.48 -16.97 -0.81
N ALA A 13 1.31 -16.39 -0.52
CA ALA A 13 0.83 -15.17 -1.16
C ALA A 13 1.75 -13.96 -0.89
N SER A 14 2.23 -13.80 0.35
CA SER A 14 3.19 -12.74 0.70
C SER A 14 4.52 -12.92 -0.03
N TYR A 15 5.02 -14.16 -0.12
CA TYR A 15 6.24 -14.52 -0.85
C TYR A 15 6.15 -14.16 -2.33
N ILE A 16 5.04 -14.53 -2.99
CA ILE A 16 4.80 -14.18 -4.39
C ILE A 16 4.61 -12.67 -4.55
N GLY A 17 3.96 -11.99 -3.60
CA GLY A 17 3.80 -10.54 -3.61
C GLY A 17 5.13 -9.80 -3.60
N ILE A 18 6.04 -10.19 -2.71
CA ILE A 18 7.40 -9.62 -2.65
C ILE A 18 8.16 -9.88 -3.94
N LYS A 19 8.12 -11.11 -4.47
CA LYS A 19 8.77 -11.44 -5.75
C LYS A 19 8.27 -10.57 -6.90
N LYS A 20 6.96 -10.34 -6.98
CA LYS A 20 6.37 -9.47 -8.00
C LYS A 20 6.81 -8.02 -7.85
N ALA A 21 6.83 -7.49 -6.63
CA ALA A 21 7.31 -6.13 -6.36
C ALA A 21 8.79 -5.97 -6.73
N GLN A 22 9.64 -6.95 -6.38
CA GLN A 22 11.06 -6.95 -6.75
C GLN A 22 11.26 -7.03 -8.27
N ALA A 23 10.47 -7.85 -8.97
CA ALA A 23 10.51 -7.92 -10.42
C ALA A 23 10.10 -6.60 -11.06
N GLU A 24 9.08 -5.91 -10.51
CA GLU A 24 8.66 -4.60 -11.00
C GLU A 24 9.77 -3.56 -10.81
N VAL A 25 10.43 -3.50 -9.65
CA VAL A 25 11.57 -2.59 -9.43
C VAL A 25 12.69 -2.83 -10.45
N ARG A 26 12.99 -4.09 -10.77
CA ARG A 26 14.00 -4.42 -11.81
C ARG A 26 13.58 -3.98 -13.20
N LYS A 27 12.27 -3.98 -13.49
CA LYS A 27 11.70 -3.59 -14.79
C LYS A 27 11.57 -2.08 -14.95
N SER A 28 11.03 -1.40 -13.94
CA SER A 28 10.72 0.04 -13.98
C SER A 28 11.91 0.92 -13.63
N GLY A 29 12.94 0.37 -12.98
CA GLY A 29 14.05 1.14 -12.44
C GLY A 29 13.62 2.03 -11.26
N ALA A 30 14.38 3.09 -11.01
CA ALA A 30 14.20 3.99 -9.88
C ALA A 30 13.10 5.04 -10.13
N LEU A 31 11.84 4.61 -10.08
CA LEU A 31 10.72 5.54 -10.16
C LEU A 31 10.74 6.55 -9.00
N PRO A 32 10.39 7.82 -9.25
CA PRO A 32 10.46 8.84 -8.22
C PRO A 32 9.43 8.58 -7.12
N VAL A 33 9.83 8.82 -5.87
CA VAL A 33 8.89 8.83 -4.73
C VAL A 33 7.87 9.96 -4.94
N PRO A 34 6.56 9.72 -4.77
CA PRO A 34 5.54 10.76 -4.81
C PRO A 34 5.87 11.94 -3.89
N LYS A 35 5.65 13.18 -4.37
CA LYS A 35 6.06 14.40 -3.63
C LYS A 35 5.49 14.47 -2.22
N HIS A 36 4.22 14.09 -2.05
CA HIS A 36 3.53 14.08 -0.75
C HIS A 36 4.11 13.06 0.23
N LEU A 37 4.92 12.10 -0.20
CA LEU A 37 5.61 11.14 0.69
C LEU A 37 7.07 11.52 0.96
N ARG A 38 7.61 12.55 0.29
CA ARG A 38 9.01 12.95 0.47
C ARG A 38 9.18 13.68 1.79
N ASN A 39 10.30 13.42 2.46
CA ASN A 39 10.72 14.23 3.59
C ASN A 39 11.13 15.64 3.12
N ALA A 40 10.79 16.66 3.90
CA ALA A 40 11.07 18.07 3.59
C ALA A 40 11.73 18.81 4.76
N PRO A 41 12.93 18.40 5.19
CA PRO A 41 13.61 19.00 6.34
C PRO A 41 14.16 20.41 6.05
N THR A 42 14.49 20.72 4.80
CA THR A 42 15.10 22.02 4.43
C THR A 42 14.05 23.00 3.89
N LYS A 43 14.36 24.30 3.96
CA LYS A 43 13.51 25.37 3.40
C LYS A 43 13.31 25.21 1.89
N LEU A 44 14.38 24.86 1.15
CA LEU A 44 14.32 24.62 -0.28
C LEU A 44 13.38 23.45 -0.61
N MET A 45 13.45 22.34 0.14
CA MET A 45 12.57 21.19 -0.09
C MET A 45 11.09 21.52 0.13
N LYS A 46 10.77 22.35 1.14
CA LYS A 46 9.41 22.84 1.36
C LYS A 46 8.93 23.75 0.23
N GLN A 47 9.81 24.60 -0.30
CA GLN A 47 9.52 25.44 -1.48
C GLN A 47 9.29 24.62 -2.76
N LEU A 48 9.89 23.44 -2.85
CA LEU A 48 9.67 22.46 -3.93
C LEU A 48 8.44 21.57 -3.69
N ASP A 49 7.59 21.91 -2.73
CA ASP A 49 6.39 21.19 -2.32
C ASP A 49 6.63 19.74 -1.86
N TYR A 50 7.83 19.44 -1.32
CA TYR A 50 8.08 18.11 -0.75
C TYR A 50 7.26 17.94 0.54
N GLY A 51 6.61 16.80 0.68
CA GLY A 51 5.71 16.51 1.80
C GLY A 51 4.41 17.34 1.79
N ARG A 52 4.21 18.22 0.80
CA ARG A 52 2.95 18.95 0.64
C ARG A 52 1.83 17.96 0.34
N ASP A 53 0.66 18.21 0.94
CA ASP A 53 -0.54 17.37 0.84
C ASP A 53 -0.37 15.94 1.40
N TYR A 54 0.67 15.69 2.21
CA TYR A 54 0.77 14.45 2.97
C TYR A 54 -0.45 14.30 3.88
N ARG A 55 -1.11 13.15 3.82
CA ARG A 55 -2.29 12.85 4.63
C ARG A 55 -1.87 11.94 5.78
N TYR A 56 -1.86 12.47 7.00
CA TYR A 56 -1.54 11.69 8.18
C TYR A 56 -2.72 10.78 8.54
N ALA A 57 -2.53 9.46 8.42
CA ALA A 57 -3.62 8.49 8.51
C ALA A 57 -4.34 8.50 9.87
N HIS A 58 -3.67 8.91 10.95
CA HIS A 58 -4.25 8.97 12.29
C HIS A 58 -5.26 10.10 12.47
N ASP A 59 -5.26 11.12 11.60
CA ASP A 59 -6.24 12.20 11.63
C ASP A 59 -7.58 11.82 10.96
N TYR A 60 -7.64 10.64 10.33
CA TYR A 60 -8.86 10.12 9.70
C TYR A 60 -9.58 9.17 10.66
N GLU A 61 -10.90 9.29 10.76
CA GLU A 61 -11.78 8.52 11.67
C GLU A 61 -11.50 7.01 11.65
N GLU A 62 -11.30 6.43 10.47
CA GLU A 62 -11.08 5.00 10.28
C GLU A 62 -9.59 4.61 10.25
N GLY A 63 -8.70 5.57 10.50
CA GLY A 63 -7.25 5.38 10.44
C GLY A 63 -6.70 5.16 9.02
N VAL A 64 -7.43 5.59 7.99
CA VAL A 64 -7.10 5.37 6.58
C VAL A 64 -7.14 6.67 5.79
N ALA A 65 -5.97 7.19 5.44
CA ALA A 65 -5.84 8.32 4.54
C ALA A 65 -6.14 7.94 3.08
N PRO A 66 -6.98 8.71 2.36
CA PRO A 66 -7.19 8.53 0.92
C PRO A 66 -5.99 9.08 0.13
N GLN A 67 -4.87 8.36 0.12
CA GLN A 67 -3.66 8.74 -0.63
C GLN A 67 -3.03 7.53 -1.35
N SER A 68 -2.43 7.77 -2.52
CA SER A 68 -1.60 6.76 -3.20
C SER A 68 -0.22 6.71 -2.52
N HIS A 69 0.32 5.51 -2.41
CA HIS A 69 1.66 5.29 -1.87
C HIS A 69 2.65 4.79 -2.94
N LEU A 70 2.13 4.37 -4.09
CA LEU A 70 2.93 3.95 -5.23
C LEU A 70 3.24 5.16 -6.12
N PRO A 71 4.36 5.13 -6.88
CA PRO A 71 4.59 6.05 -7.97
C PRO A 71 3.40 6.03 -8.95
N GLU A 72 3.17 7.16 -9.63
CA GLU A 72 2.06 7.34 -10.57
C GLU A 72 1.99 6.23 -11.63
N GLN A 73 3.14 5.82 -12.16
CA GLN A 73 3.25 4.76 -13.17
C GLN A 73 2.79 3.37 -12.65
N LEU A 74 2.75 3.18 -11.33
CA LEU A 74 2.33 1.95 -10.68
C LEU A 74 0.99 2.12 -9.94
N GLU A 75 0.29 3.24 -10.11
CA GLU A 75 -0.98 3.47 -9.43
C GLU A 75 -1.99 2.35 -9.76
N GLY A 76 -2.73 1.91 -8.75
CA GLY A 76 -3.68 0.79 -8.87
C GLY A 76 -3.05 -0.60 -8.88
N THR A 77 -1.73 -0.72 -8.91
CA THR A 77 -1.06 -2.03 -8.89
C THR A 77 -1.18 -2.70 -7.52
N SER A 78 -1.52 -3.99 -7.49
CA SER A 78 -1.57 -4.81 -6.27
C SER A 78 -0.70 -6.05 -6.41
N PHE A 79 0.41 -6.08 -5.67
CA PHE A 79 1.33 -7.21 -5.66
C PHE A 79 0.89 -8.33 -4.73
N TYR A 80 0.35 -7.98 -3.56
CA TYR A 80 -0.17 -8.93 -2.59
C TYR A 80 -1.64 -9.27 -2.90
N ARG A 81 -1.93 -10.58 -2.96
CA ARG A 81 -3.27 -11.13 -3.16
C ARG A 81 -3.48 -12.24 -2.11
N PRO A 82 -4.08 -11.92 -0.95
CA PRO A 82 -4.27 -12.91 0.12
C PRO A 82 -5.14 -14.08 -0.37
N THR A 83 -4.90 -15.26 0.19
CA THR A 83 -5.79 -16.42 0.03
C THR A 83 -7.00 -16.32 0.96
N ASP A 84 -7.93 -17.24 0.82
CA ASP A 84 -9.09 -17.43 1.71
C ASP A 84 -8.79 -18.36 2.90
N ARG A 85 -7.53 -18.77 3.08
CA ARG A 85 -7.13 -19.77 4.07
C ARG A 85 -6.68 -19.12 5.37
N GLY A 86 -7.18 -19.65 6.49
CA GLY A 86 -6.80 -19.19 7.82
C GLY A 86 -7.02 -17.68 7.98
N TYR A 87 -6.04 -17.00 8.56
CA TYR A 87 -6.13 -15.56 8.84
C TYR A 87 -6.06 -14.67 7.58
N GLU A 88 -5.58 -15.18 6.44
CA GLU A 88 -5.53 -14.37 5.21
C GLU A 88 -6.93 -13.98 4.71
N LYS A 89 -7.98 -14.73 5.05
CA LYS A 89 -9.37 -14.33 4.77
C LYS A 89 -9.69 -12.97 5.39
N THR A 90 -9.42 -12.80 6.69
CA THR A 90 -9.62 -11.53 7.41
C THR A 90 -8.75 -10.42 6.85
N ILE A 91 -7.52 -10.73 6.44
CA ILE A 91 -6.65 -9.75 5.76
C ILE A 91 -7.26 -9.31 4.42
N GLY A 92 -7.77 -10.25 3.63
CA GLY A 92 -8.44 -9.98 2.36
C GLY A 92 -9.67 -9.08 2.51
N GLU A 93 -10.52 -9.39 3.48
CA GLU A 93 -11.70 -8.58 3.83
C GLU A 93 -11.29 -7.15 4.24
N ARG A 94 -10.27 -7.02 5.10
CA ARG A 94 -9.73 -5.71 5.50
C ARG A 94 -9.20 -4.92 4.31
N LEU A 95 -8.42 -5.55 3.43
CA LEU A 95 -7.87 -4.88 2.25
C LEU A 95 -8.96 -4.46 1.26
N ALA A 96 -10.01 -5.28 1.08
CA ALA A 96 -11.16 -4.92 0.25
C ALA A 96 -11.91 -3.71 0.83
N TRP A 97 -12.17 -3.70 2.13
CA TRP A 97 -12.80 -2.57 2.82
C TRP A 97 -11.97 -1.29 2.69
N ILE A 98 -10.64 -1.33 2.89
CA ILE A 98 -9.73 -0.18 2.70
C ILE A 98 -9.83 0.36 1.26
N ARG A 99 -9.82 -0.53 0.26
CA ARG A 99 -9.92 -0.11 -1.16
C ARG A 99 -11.25 0.59 -1.42
N ASN A 100 -12.36 0.01 -0.97
CA ASN A 100 -13.69 0.61 -1.14
C ASN A 100 -13.78 1.97 -0.45
N LEU A 101 -13.25 2.10 0.77
CA LEU A 101 -13.21 3.36 1.50
C LEU A 101 -12.43 4.44 0.72
N GLN A 102 -11.28 4.08 0.15
CA GLN A 102 -10.48 4.99 -0.67
C GLN A 102 -11.21 5.40 -1.96
N GLN A 103 -11.89 4.49 -2.65
CA GLN A 103 -12.65 4.81 -3.88
C GLN A 103 -13.86 5.70 -3.60
N ASN A 104 -14.60 5.44 -2.52
CA ASN A 104 -15.72 6.27 -2.10
C ASN A 104 -15.28 7.69 -1.72
N ARG A 105 -14.08 7.84 -1.17
CA ARG A 105 -13.49 9.15 -0.86
C ARG A 105 -12.95 9.89 -2.08
N LYS A 106 -12.44 9.16 -3.09
CA LYS A 106 -12.03 9.74 -4.38
C LYS A 106 -13.24 10.26 -5.17
N SER A 107 -14.36 9.52 -5.17
CA SER A 107 -15.60 9.90 -5.90
C SER A 107 -16.41 11.02 -5.26
N LYS A 108 -16.26 11.25 -3.95
CA LYS A 108 -16.91 12.36 -3.22
C LYS A 108 -16.16 13.70 -3.27
N LYS A 109 -15.06 13.79 -4.03
CA LYS A 109 -14.31 15.04 -4.20
C LYS A 109 -15.09 15.94 -5.17
N PRO A 110 -15.51 17.16 -4.76
CA PRO A 110 -16.22 18.09 -5.63
C PRO A 110 -15.34 18.57 -6.80
#